data_AF-A0A537HM94-F1
#
_entry.id   AF-A0A537HM94-F1
#
_cell.length_a   1.000
_cell.length_b   1.000
_cell.length_c   1.000
_cell.angle_alpha   90.00
_cell.angle_beta   90.00
_cell.angle_gamma   90.00
#
_symmetry.space_group_name_H-M   'P 1'
#
loop_
_entity.id
_entity.type
_entity.pdbx_description
1 polymer ?
#
loop_
_entity_poly.entity_id
_entity_poly.type
_entity_poly.pdbx_seq_one_letter_code
_entity_poly.pdbx_strand_id
1 'polypeptide(L)' 'GFVIIAESHISIHTFPDNGHAFMDIFSCKQFDIHKAVNYITSKLEAQKADKRLSGRGKEYPRQVMAAREIVARSRPALKH' A
#
# COMPACT_ATOMS: atom_id res chain seq x y z
N GLY A 1 -7.81 5.53 -11.24
CA GLY A 1 -7.00 6.70 -10.87
C GLY A 1 -6.17 6.40 -9.64
N PHE A 2 -5.21 7.26 -9.29
CA PHE A 2 -4.39 7.09 -8.09
C PHE A 2 -4.24 8.42 -7.35
N VAL A 3 -4.04 8.34 -6.04
CA VAL A 3 -3.63 9.46 -5.20
C VAL A 3 -2.45 9.03 -4.35
N ILE A 4 -1.41 9.87 -4.34
CA ILE A 4 -0.26 9.69 -3.48
C ILE A 4 -0.55 10.34 -2.13
N ILE A 5 -0.26 9.60 -1.06
CA ILE A 5 -0.33 10.08 0.32
C ILE A 5 1.05 9.86 0.97
N ALA A 6 1.24 10.26 2.23
CA ALA A 6 2.53 10.20 2.93
C ALA A 6 3.24 8.83 2.76
N GLU A 7 4.23 8.79 1.87
CA GLU A 7 5.04 7.61 1.50
C GLU A 7 4.24 6.37 1.10
N SER A 8 3.01 6.56 0.60
CA SER A 8 2.09 5.47 0.28
C SER A 8 1.06 5.93 -0.76
N HIS A 9 0.00 5.15 -1.02
CA HIS A 9 -0.94 5.47 -2.10
C HIS A 9 -2.31 4.82 -1.94
N ILE A 10 -3.29 5.39 -2.62
CA ILE A 10 -4.59 4.76 -2.87
C ILE A 10 -4.80 4.71 -4.38
N SER A 11 -5.15 3.54 -4.92
CA SER A 11 -5.42 3.33 -6.35
C SER A 11 -6.80 2.73 -6.56
N ILE A 12 -7.39 2.99 -7.73
CA ILE A 12 -8.59 2.32 -8.22
C ILE A 12 -8.49 2.06 -9.72
N HIS A 13 -8.87 0.84 -10.11
CA HIS A 13 -9.00 0.38 -11.49
C HIS A 13 -10.42 -0.13 -11.69
N THR A 14 -11.20 0.55 -12.54
CA THR A 14 -12.60 0.19 -12.82
C THR A 14 -12.72 -0.47 -14.19
N PHE A 15 -13.55 -1.51 -14.25
CA PHE A 15 -13.91 -2.26 -15.46
C PHE A 15 -15.45 -2.24 -15.59
N PRO A 16 -16.04 -1.15 -16.11
CA PRO A 16 -17.49 -0.96 -16.14
C PRO A 16 -18.23 -2.08 -16.87
N ASP A 17 -17.69 -2.56 -17.99
CA ASP A 17 -18.32 -3.62 -18.80
C ASP A 17 -18.50 -4.95 -18.02
N ASN A 18 -17.65 -5.17 -17.00
CA ASN A 18 -17.68 -6.36 -16.16
C ASN A 18 -18.26 -6.07 -14.76
N GLY A 19 -18.67 -4.83 -14.48
CA GLY A 19 -19.14 -4.42 -13.15
C GLY A 19 -18.10 -4.57 -12.04
N HIS A 20 -16.80 -4.50 -12.37
CA HIS A 20 -15.71 -4.77 -11.42
C HIS A 20 -14.89 -3.51 -11.11
N ALA A 21 -14.38 -3.44 -9.89
CA ALA A 21 -13.37 -2.47 -9.50
C ALA A 21 -12.33 -3.14 -8.60
N PHE A 22 -11.06 -2.85 -8.84
CA PHE A 22 -9.94 -3.23 -7.98
C PHE A 22 -9.38 -1.99 -7.32
N MET A 23 -9.10 -2.08 -6.02
CA MET A 23 -8.62 -0.96 -5.22
C MET A 23 -7.49 -1.40 -4.29
N ASP A 24 -6.44 -0.58 -4.22
CA ASP A 24 -5.39 -0.71 -3.22
C ASP A 24 -5.44 0.47 -2.25
N ILE A 25 -5.45 0.19 -0.94
CA ILE A 25 -5.28 1.20 0.11
C ILE A 25 -3.99 0.88 0.84
N PHE A 26 -2.93 1.59 0.48
CA PHE A 26 -1.64 1.47 1.14
C PHE A 26 -1.41 2.73 1.99
N SER A 27 -1.13 2.52 3.28
CA SER A 27 -0.88 3.61 4.24
C SER A 27 0.24 3.22 5.20
N CYS A 28 1.16 4.17 5.44
CA CYS A 28 2.17 4.05 6.50
C CYS A 28 1.61 4.31 7.90
N LYS A 29 0.41 4.91 8.01
CA LYS A 29 -0.32 5.11 9.28
C LYS A 29 -1.45 4.09 9.41
N GLN A 30 -1.72 3.65 10.65
CA GLN A 30 -2.89 2.83 10.92
C GLN A 30 -4.18 3.59 10.59
N PHE A 31 -5.17 2.87 10.11
CA PHE A 31 -6.49 3.40 9.80
C PHE A 31 -7.55 2.32 10.05
N ASP A 32 -8.80 2.74 10.17
CA ASP A 32 -9.92 1.82 10.31
C ASP A 32 -10.24 1.16 8.97
N ILE A 33 -9.77 -0.08 8.82
CA ILE A 33 -9.97 -0.91 7.63
C ILE A 33 -11.47 -1.18 7.39
N HIS A 34 -12.25 -1.41 8.45
CA HIS A 34 -13.68 -1.71 8.31
C HIS A 34 -14.43 -0.50 7.78
N LYS A 35 -14.14 0.68 8.32
CA LYS A 35 -14.69 1.94 7.83
C LYS A 35 -14.32 2.20 6.38
N ALA A 36 -13.06 1.97 6.00
CA ALA A 36 -12.60 2.16 4.62
C ALA A 36 -13.32 1.21 3.64
N VAL A 37 -13.40 -0.08 3.96
CA VAL A 37 -14.10 -1.08 3.13
C VAL A 37 -15.57 -0.72 2.99
N ASN A 38 -16.26 -0.43 4.11
CA ASN A 38 -17.69 -0.07 4.09
C ASN A 38 -17.96 1.19 3.27
N TYR A 39 -17.10 2.21 3.38
CA TYR A 39 -17.21 3.43 2.60
C TYR A 39 -17.10 3.15 1.10
N ILE A 40 -16.12 2.34 0.71
CA ILE A 40 -15.88 2.00 -0.70
C ILE A 40 -17.03 1.16 -1.27
N THR A 41 -17.45 0.10 -0.57
CA THR A 41 -18.49 -0.79 -1.07
C THR A 41 -19.84 -0.07 -1.16
N SER A 42 -20.15 0.82 -0.22
CA SER A 42 -21.33 1.70 -0.33
C SER A 42 -21.24 2.63 -1.52
N LYS A 43 -20.09 3.27 -1.76
CA LYS A 43 -19.95 4.27 -2.83
C LYS A 43 -19.93 3.67 -4.24
N LEU A 44 -19.47 2.42 -4.37
CA LEU A 44 -19.47 1.68 -5.62
C LEU A 44 -20.70 0.78 -5.78
N GLU A 45 -21.63 0.79 -4.81
CA GLU A 45 -22.80 -0.10 -4.75
C GLU A 45 -22.42 -1.58 -4.95
N ALA A 46 -21.27 -1.96 -4.41
CA ALA A 46 -20.69 -3.28 -4.63
C ALA A 46 -21.50 -4.35 -3.89
N GLN A 47 -22.04 -5.32 -4.63
CA GLN A 47 -22.78 -6.45 -4.05
C GLN A 47 -21.87 -7.47 -3.37
N LYS A 48 -20.60 -7.53 -3.77
CA LYS A 48 -19.59 -8.44 -3.22
C LYS A 48 -18.24 -7.73 -3.12
N ALA A 49 -17.50 -8.01 -2.05
CA ALA A 49 -16.14 -7.52 -1.86
C ALA A 49 -15.24 -8.66 -1.36
N ASP A 50 -14.12 -8.88 -2.04
CA ASP A 50 -12.98 -9.66 -1.53
C ASP A 50 -11.95 -8.67 -0.98
N LYS A 51 -11.37 -8.98 0.18
CA LYS A 51 -10.40 -8.13 0.86
C LYS A 51 -9.20 -8.97 1.31
N ARG A 52 -8.00 -8.46 1.03
CA ARG A 52 -6.74 -9.05 1.49
C ARG A 52 -5.96 -8.01 2.26
N LEU A 53 -5.50 -8.38 3.45
CA LEU A 53 -4.70 -7.53 4.31
C LEU A 53 -3.27 -8.07 4.38
N SER A 54 -2.31 -7.20 4.11
CA SER A 54 -0.89 -7.53 4.19
C SER A 54 -0.12 -6.43 4.91
N GLY A 55 0.65 -6.82 5.93
CA GLY A 55 1.58 -5.92 6.61
C GLY A 55 2.88 -5.79 5.82
N ARG A 56 3.36 -4.55 5.65
CA ARG A 56 4.64 -4.23 4.98
C ARG A 56 5.73 -3.93 6.02
N GLY A 57 7.00 -3.95 5.61
CA GLY A 57 8.14 -3.62 6.48
C GLY A 57 8.62 -4.73 7.43
N LYS A 58 8.20 -5.99 7.20
CA LYS A 58 8.65 -7.13 8.02
C LYS A 58 10.14 -7.44 7.87
N GLU A 59 10.71 -7.17 6.70
CA GLU A 59 12.11 -7.47 6.35
C GLU A 59 13.02 -6.24 6.42
N TYR A 60 12.47 -5.04 6.63
CA TYR A 60 13.29 -3.85 6.79
C TYR A 60 13.93 -3.89 8.18
N PRO A 61 15.26 -3.78 8.31
CA PRO A 61 15.92 -3.89 9.60
C PRO A 61 15.34 -2.85 10.56
N ARG A 62 14.65 -3.32 11.60
CA ARG A 62 14.16 -2.47 12.70
C ARG A 62 15.32 -1.88 13.52
N GLN A 63 16.52 -2.47 13.38
CA GLN A 63 17.73 -2.01 14.03
C GLN A 63 18.49 -1.07 13.11
N VAL A 64 18.69 0.15 13.57
CA VAL A 64 19.43 1.21 12.86
C VAL A 64 20.81 0.72 12.39
N MET A 65 21.47 -0.13 13.16
CA MET A 65 22.79 -0.68 12.81
C MET A 65 22.72 -1.61 11.58
N ALA A 66 21.76 -2.54 11.55
CA ALA A 66 21.55 -3.41 10.40
C ALA A 66 21.10 -2.63 9.15
N ALA A 67 20.30 -1.57 9.31
CA ALA A 67 19.94 -0.67 8.22
C ALA A 67 21.17 0.06 7.65
N ARG A 68 22.03 0.59 8.53
CA ARG A 68 23.28 1.26 8.16
C ARG A 68 24.22 0.34 7.40
N GLU A 69 24.36 -0.90 7.84
CA GLU A 69 25.25 -1.88 7.23
C GLU A 69 24.79 -2.27 5.82
N ILE A 70 23.49 -2.49 5.61
CA ILE A 70 22.92 -2.74 4.27
C ILE A 70 23.17 -1.53 3.36
N VAL A 71 22.88 -0.31 3.82
CA VAL A 71 23.11 0.92 3.02
C VAL A 71 24.59 1.12 2.71
N ALA A 72 25.49 0.85 3.66
CA ALA A 72 26.93 0.95 3.45
C ALA A 72 27.42 -0.07 2.41
N ARG A 73 26.90 -1.31 2.44
CA ARG A 73 27.28 -2.37 1.49
C ARG A 73 26.70 -2.15 0.09
N SER A 74 25.50 -1.57 0.01
CA SER A 74 24.79 -1.37 -1.26
C SER A 74 25.17 -0.08 -2.00
N ARG A 75 25.98 0.81 -1.40
CA ARG A 75 26.56 1.95 -2.10
C ARG A 75 27.75 1.46 -2.94
N PRO A 76 27.66 1.41 -4.28
CA PRO A 76 28.88 1.28 -5.06
C PRO A 76 29.74 2.49 -4.71
N ALA A 77 30.98 2.25 -4.27
CA ALA A 77 31.93 3.33 -4.11
C ALA A 77 32.03 4.02 -5.48
N LEU A 78 31.46 5.21 -5.61
CA LEU A 78 31.79 6.13 -6.68
C LEU A 78 33.27 6.43 -6.47
N LYS A 79 34.11 5.60 -7.09
CA LYS A 79 35.53 5.87 -7.25
C LYS A 79 35.60 7.08 -8.17
N HIS A 80 35.88 8.23 -7.58
CA HIS A 80 36.49 9.34 -8.30
C HIS A 80 37.90 8.94 -8.73
#